data_AF-A0A438CMA6-F1
#
_entry.id   AF-A0A438CMA6-F1
#
_cell.length_a   1.000
_cell.length_b   1.000
_cell.length_c   1.000
_cell.angle_alpha   90.00
_cell.angle_beta   90.00
_cell.angle_gamma   90.00
#
_symmetry.space_group_name_H-M   'P 1'
#
loop_
_entity.id
_entity.type
_entity.pdbx_description
1 polymer ?
#
loop_
_entity_poly.entity_id
_entity_poly.type
_entity_poly.pdbx_seq_one_letter_code
_entity_poly.pdbx_strand_id
1 'polypeptide(L)'
;MSNNSLPGTIPRSLGSLTTLRFLVLSNNNLSGELPSHLQNCSALESLDLGDNKFSGNIPSWIGESMPSLLILALRSNFFSGNIPSEICALSALHILDLSHDNVSGFIPPCFRNLSGFKSELSDDDIARYEGRLNLDSKGRAIEYYHSLYLVNSLDLSYNNLSGEIPIELTSLLKLGTLNLSSNNLGGTIPEKIGNLQ
;
A
#
# COMPACT_ATOMS: atom_id res chain seq x y z
N MET A 1 13.99 -9.91 3.79
CA MET A 1 15.07 -10.20 2.82
C MET A 1 15.26 -9.02 1.87
N SER A 2 15.17 -7.79 2.35
CA SER A 2 15.32 -6.61 1.50
C SER A 2 16.77 -6.33 1.13
N ASN A 3 16.99 -5.54 0.08
CA ASN A 3 18.31 -5.08 -0.38
C ASN A 3 19.24 -6.23 -0.79
N ASN A 4 18.75 -7.09 -1.69
CA ASN A 4 19.53 -8.18 -2.27
C ASN A 4 19.37 -8.16 -3.81
N SER A 5 19.98 -9.12 -4.51
CA SER A 5 19.81 -9.30 -5.96
C SER A 5 19.03 -10.58 -6.28
N LEU A 6 18.09 -10.98 -5.42
CA LEU A 6 17.37 -12.24 -5.56
C LEU A 6 16.54 -12.24 -6.86
N PRO A 7 16.79 -13.15 -7.80
CA PRO A 7 16.01 -13.28 -9.02
C PRO A 7 14.84 -14.26 -8.83
N GLY A 8 13.98 -14.36 -9.85
CA GLY A 8 12.93 -15.37 -9.93
C GLY A 8 11.59 -14.87 -9.43
N THR A 9 10.73 -15.78 -8.96
CA THR A 9 9.36 -15.49 -8.48
C THR A 9 9.21 -15.85 -7.01
N ILE A 10 8.15 -15.37 -6.36
CA ILE A 10 7.81 -15.83 -5.01
C ILE A 10 7.36 -17.31 -5.10
N PRO A 11 8.00 -18.24 -4.36
CA PRO A 11 7.64 -19.64 -4.41
C PRO A 11 6.31 -19.90 -3.73
N ARG A 12 5.49 -20.80 -4.32
CA ARG A 12 4.18 -21.21 -3.76
C ARG A 12 4.24 -21.68 -2.30
N SER A 13 5.37 -22.25 -1.88
CA SER A 13 5.59 -22.74 -0.52
C SER A 13 5.61 -21.63 0.53
N LEU A 14 5.80 -20.36 0.12
CA LEU A 14 5.70 -19.23 1.05
C LEU A 14 4.29 -19.11 1.65
N GLY A 15 3.26 -19.50 0.90
CA GLY A 15 1.89 -19.58 1.37
C GLY A 15 1.63 -20.65 2.45
N SER A 16 2.61 -21.48 2.79
CA SER A 16 2.53 -22.40 3.93
C SER A 16 2.89 -21.73 5.27
N LEU A 17 3.45 -20.51 5.23
CA LEU A 17 3.81 -19.75 6.43
C LEU A 17 2.60 -18.97 6.96
N THR A 18 1.59 -19.68 7.47
CA THR A 18 0.31 -19.10 7.91
C THR A 18 0.43 -18.18 9.13
N THR A 19 1.53 -18.27 9.88
CA THR A 19 1.84 -17.41 11.03
C THR A 19 2.73 -16.22 10.68
N LEU A 20 3.07 -16.05 9.40
CA LEU A 20 3.95 -14.96 8.96
C LEU A 20 3.26 -13.61 9.16
N ARG A 21 3.93 -12.71 9.91
CA ARG A 21 3.44 -11.35 10.19
C ARG A 21 4.09 -10.29 9.31
N PHE A 22 5.35 -10.51 8.94
CA PHE A 22 6.13 -9.55 8.15
C PHE A 22 6.73 -10.24 6.94
N LEU A 23 6.38 -9.76 5.75
CA LEU A 23 6.99 -10.17 4.50
C LEU A 23 7.59 -8.96 3.80
N VAL A 24 8.89 -8.75 4.05
CA VAL A 24 9.67 -7.64 3.48
C VAL A 24 10.66 -8.20 2.47
N LEU A 25 10.37 -8.00 1.18
CA LEU A 25 11.17 -8.46 0.02
C LEU A 25 11.66 -7.29 -0.85
N SER A 26 11.54 -6.06 -0.36
CA SER A 26 11.86 -4.85 -1.12
C SER A 26 13.30 -4.78 -1.61
N ASN A 27 13.52 -4.07 -2.72
CA ASN A 27 14.82 -3.87 -3.35
C ASN A 27 15.51 -5.21 -3.70
N ASN A 28 14.90 -5.92 -4.65
CA ASN A 28 15.37 -7.19 -5.20
C ASN A 28 15.15 -7.26 -6.73
N ASN A 29 15.38 -8.41 -7.34
CA ASN A 29 15.13 -8.66 -8.76
C ASN A 29 14.01 -9.70 -8.96
N LEU A 30 13.05 -9.76 -8.03
CA LEU A 30 11.91 -10.68 -8.09
C LEU A 30 10.92 -10.21 -9.16
N SER A 31 10.22 -11.15 -9.78
CA SER A 31 9.39 -10.91 -10.95
C SER A 31 8.17 -11.83 -11.00
N GLY A 32 7.32 -11.63 -12.01
CA GLY A 32 6.10 -12.39 -12.21
C GLY A 32 4.91 -11.83 -11.41
N GLU A 33 3.78 -12.55 -11.46
CA GLU A 33 2.59 -12.18 -10.68
C GLU A 33 2.69 -12.66 -9.23
N LEU A 34 1.93 -12.03 -8.33
CA LEU A 34 1.83 -12.47 -6.95
C LEU A 34 1.10 -13.83 -6.88
N PRO A 35 1.73 -14.88 -6.32
CA PRO A 35 1.11 -16.19 -6.28
C PRO A 35 -0.07 -16.18 -5.30
N SER A 36 -1.23 -16.64 -5.76
CA SER A 36 -2.47 -16.70 -4.95
C SER A 36 -2.33 -17.46 -3.64
N HIS A 37 -1.31 -18.32 -3.50
CA HIS A 37 -1.03 -19.06 -2.27
C HIS A 37 -0.68 -18.13 -1.10
N LEU A 38 -0.24 -16.89 -1.35
CA LEU A 38 -0.02 -15.89 -0.30
C LEU A 38 -1.30 -15.49 0.43
N GLN A 39 -2.48 -15.74 -0.15
CA GLN A 39 -3.75 -15.53 0.54
C GLN A 39 -3.86 -16.34 1.85
N ASN A 40 -3.08 -17.42 1.99
CA ASN A 40 -3.04 -18.23 3.20
C ASN A 40 -2.25 -17.57 4.36
N CYS A 41 -1.46 -16.53 4.08
CA CYS A 41 -0.72 -15.78 5.09
C CYS A 41 -1.61 -14.71 5.73
N SER A 42 -2.74 -15.12 6.31
CA SER A 42 -3.79 -14.21 6.81
C SER A 42 -3.39 -13.42 8.05
N ALA A 43 -2.27 -13.79 8.70
CA ALA A 43 -1.70 -13.09 9.84
C ALA A 43 -0.73 -11.95 9.44
N LEU A 44 -0.59 -11.64 8.14
CA LEU A 44 0.29 -10.57 7.68
C LEU A 44 -0.17 -9.21 8.17
N GLU A 45 0.79 -8.48 8.73
CA GLU A 45 0.67 -7.10 9.20
C GLU A 45 1.46 -6.14 8.31
N SER A 46 2.54 -6.63 7.70
CA SER A 46 3.33 -5.85 6.73
C SER A 46 3.66 -6.69 5.51
N LEU A 47 3.28 -6.17 4.35
CA LEU A 47 3.69 -6.67 3.04
C LEU A 47 4.42 -5.55 2.29
N ASP A 48 5.74 -5.69 2.19
CA ASP A 48 6.59 -4.77 1.43
C ASP A 48 7.32 -5.52 0.32
N LEU A 49 6.87 -5.25 -0.91
CA LEU A 49 7.37 -5.83 -2.15
C LEU A 49 8.01 -4.77 -3.07
N GLY A 50 8.25 -3.56 -2.54
CA GLY A 50 8.68 -2.43 -3.33
C GLY A 50 10.00 -2.66 -4.06
N ASP A 51 10.25 -1.90 -5.14
CA ASP A 51 11.54 -1.91 -5.85
C ASP A 51 11.91 -3.34 -6.34
N ASN A 52 11.01 -3.93 -7.12
CA ASN A 52 11.15 -5.25 -7.74
C ASN A 52 10.66 -5.18 -9.21
N LYS A 53 10.30 -6.33 -9.80
CA LYS A 53 9.78 -6.47 -11.16
C LYS A 53 8.46 -7.26 -11.19
N PHE A 54 7.67 -7.19 -10.12
CA PHE A 54 6.35 -7.83 -10.09
C PHE A 54 5.43 -7.20 -11.12
N SER A 55 4.55 -8.01 -11.72
CA SER A 55 3.67 -7.59 -12.80
C SER A 55 2.26 -8.16 -12.61
N GLY A 56 1.34 -7.79 -13.51
CA GLY A 56 -0.06 -8.23 -13.45
C GLY A 56 -0.91 -7.25 -12.64
N ASN A 57 -2.11 -7.68 -12.25
CA ASN A 57 -3.00 -6.84 -11.45
C ASN A 57 -2.67 -6.95 -9.95
N ILE A 58 -2.98 -5.90 -9.19
CA ILE A 58 -3.05 -6.00 -7.73
C ILE A 58 -4.19 -7.00 -7.40
N PRO A 59 -3.92 -8.14 -6.75
CA PRO A 59 -4.96 -9.14 -6.54
C PRO A 59 -5.99 -8.75 -5.47
N SER A 60 -7.27 -9.03 -5.72
CA SER A 60 -8.36 -8.75 -4.76
C SER A 60 -8.18 -9.49 -3.44
N TRP A 61 -7.57 -10.69 -3.48
CA TRP A 61 -7.33 -11.50 -2.30
C TRP A 61 -6.48 -10.81 -1.22
N ILE A 62 -5.71 -9.76 -1.56
CA ILE A 62 -5.01 -8.95 -0.56
C ILE A 62 -6.03 -8.34 0.41
N GLY A 63 -7.07 -7.70 -0.14
CA GLY A 63 -8.15 -7.11 0.62
C GLY A 63 -9.06 -8.13 1.31
N GLU A 64 -9.28 -9.28 0.67
CA GLU A 64 -10.18 -10.33 1.19
C GLU A 64 -9.55 -11.17 2.31
N SER A 65 -8.23 -11.40 2.25
CA SER A 65 -7.57 -12.44 3.07
C SER A 65 -6.55 -11.92 4.09
N MET A 66 -6.24 -10.61 4.09
CA MET A 66 -5.24 -10.01 4.98
C MET A 66 -5.84 -8.90 5.86
N PRO A 67 -6.84 -9.21 6.72
CA PRO A 67 -7.54 -8.18 7.50
C PRO A 67 -6.65 -7.47 8.54
N SER A 68 -5.52 -8.07 8.91
CA SER A 68 -4.55 -7.52 9.88
C SER A 68 -3.50 -6.61 9.25
N LEU A 69 -3.55 -6.36 7.93
CA LEU A 69 -2.52 -5.62 7.22
C LEU A 69 -2.51 -4.14 7.64
N LEU A 70 -1.39 -3.70 8.19
CA LEU A 70 -1.11 -2.31 8.59
C LEU A 70 -0.39 -1.56 7.47
N ILE A 71 0.50 -2.26 6.75
CA ILE A 71 1.34 -1.71 5.67
C ILE A 71 1.21 -2.55 4.42
N LEU A 72 0.83 -1.91 3.32
CA LEU A 72 0.91 -2.45 1.96
C LEU A 72 1.79 -1.53 1.10
N ALA A 73 3.00 -1.99 0.79
CA ALA A 73 3.93 -1.29 -0.08
C ALA A 73 4.25 -2.16 -1.32
N LEU A 74 3.75 -1.73 -2.47
CA LEU A 74 3.93 -2.40 -3.76
C LEU A 74 4.74 -1.57 -4.76
N ARG A 75 5.19 -0.38 -4.34
CA ARG A 75 5.81 0.63 -5.20
C ARG A 75 6.93 0.14 -6.12
N SER A 76 7.21 0.89 -7.17
CA SER A 76 8.35 0.65 -8.07
C SER A 76 8.35 -0.79 -8.61
N ASN A 77 7.22 -1.23 -9.14
CA ASN A 77 7.05 -2.51 -9.82
C ASN A 77 6.41 -2.26 -11.20
N PHE A 78 5.80 -3.29 -11.78
CA PHE A 78 5.03 -3.23 -13.02
C PHE A 78 3.57 -3.63 -12.80
N PHE A 79 3.00 -3.35 -11.62
CA PHE A 79 1.58 -3.61 -11.37
C PHE A 79 0.72 -2.77 -12.32
N SER A 80 -0.42 -3.32 -12.74
CA SER A 80 -1.30 -2.69 -13.73
C SER A 80 -2.77 -2.99 -13.44
N GLY A 81 -3.67 -2.55 -14.33
CA GLY A 81 -5.10 -2.69 -14.12
C GLY A 81 -5.61 -1.70 -13.07
N ASN A 82 -6.78 -1.98 -12.49
CA ASN A 82 -7.41 -1.09 -11.50
C ASN A 82 -6.96 -1.43 -10.08
N ILE A 83 -7.06 -0.47 -9.16
CA ILE A 83 -7.04 -0.75 -7.72
C ILE A 83 -8.31 -1.55 -7.37
N PRO A 84 -8.21 -2.80 -6.87
CA PRO A 84 -9.39 -3.60 -6.54
C PRO A 84 -10.15 -2.99 -5.35
N SER A 85 -11.49 -2.99 -5.40
CA SER A 85 -12.34 -2.44 -4.34
C SER A 85 -12.18 -3.18 -3.01
N GLU A 86 -11.72 -4.42 -3.05
CA GLU A 86 -11.47 -5.26 -1.87
C GLU A 86 -10.39 -4.66 -0.97
N ILE A 87 -9.49 -3.81 -1.48
CA ILE A 87 -8.54 -3.06 -0.64
C ILE A 87 -9.27 -2.26 0.44
N CYS A 88 -10.50 -1.80 0.17
CA CYS A 88 -11.33 -1.09 1.12
C CYS A 88 -11.77 -1.93 2.34
N ALA A 89 -11.56 -3.26 2.32
CA ALA A 89 -11.79 -4.15 3.47
C ALA A 89 -10.61 -4.17 4.47
N LEU A 90 -9.45 -3.60 4.10
CA LEU A 90 -8.28 -3.49 4.97
C LEU A 90 -8.48 -2.39 6.02
N SER A 91 -9.33 -2.67 7.00
CA SER A 91 -9.73 -1.70 8.03
C SER A 91 -8.59 -1.28 8.95
N ALA A 92 -7.56 -2.13 9.10
CA ALA A 92 -6.36 -1.87 9.88
C ALA A 92 -5.26 -1.15 9.09
N LEU A 93 -5.45 -0.83 7.80
CA LEU A 93 -4.40 -0.26 6.97
C LEU A 93 -4.10 1.20 7.35
N HIS A 94 -2.82 1.52 7.47
CA HIS A 94 -2.30 2.87 7.74
C HIS A 94 -1.39 3.37 6.63
N ILE A 95 -0.75 2.47 5.89
CA ILE A 95 0.16 2.81 4.80
C ILE A 95 -0.25 2.03 3.56
N LEU A 96 -0.60 2.77 2.51
CA LEU A 96 -0.82 2.26 1.17
C LEU A 96 0.12 3.00 0.22
N ASP A 97 1.11 2.29 -0.29
CA ASP A 97 2.06 2.80 -1.29
C ASP A 97 2.01 1.93 -2.55
N LEU A 98 1.38 2.47 -3.58
CA LEU A 98 1.25 1.89 -4.92
C LEU A 98 2.02 2.74 -5.95
N SER A 99 2.96 3.58 -5.50
CA SER A 99 3.62 4.56 -6.36
C SER A 99 4.56 3.91 -7.39
N HIS A 100 4.82 4.60 -8.51
CA HIS A 100 5.76 4.11 -9.53
C HIS A 100 5.39 2.73 -10.10
N ASP A 101 4.12 2.57 -10.45
CA ASP A 101 3.58 1.39 -11.12
C ASP A 101 2.86 1.80 -12.42
N ASN A 102 2.15 0.88 -13.06
CA ASN A 102 1.29 1.13 -14.23
C ASN A 102 -0.20 0.97 -13.88
N VAL A 103 -0.58 1.26 -12.63
CA VAL A 103 -1.97 1.18 -12.15
C VAL A 103 -2.81 2.23 -12.86
N SER A 104 -4.04 1.88 -13.21
CA SER A 104 -4.94 2.66 -14.06
C SER A 104 -6.36 2.65 -13.49
N GLY A 105 -7.31 3.21 -14.24
CA GLY A 105 -8.71 3.32 -13.79
C GLY A 105 -8.91 4.48 -12.84
N PHE A 106 -9.74 4.28 -11.81
CA PHE A 106 -10.16 5.33 -10.87
C PHE A 106 -9.65 5.03 -9.47
N ILE A 107 -9.46 6.09 -8.67
CA ILE A 107 -9.27 5.95 -7.22
C ILE A 107 -10.60 5.45 -6.64
N PRO A 108 -10.65 4.30 -5.92
CA PRO A 108 -11.91 3.76 -5.42
C PRO A 108 -12.57 4.71 -4.39
N PRO A 109 -13.84 5.14 -4.61
CA PRO A 109 -14.57 5.95 -3.62
C PRO A 109 -14.72 5.24 -2.28
N CYS A 110 -14.66 3.91 -2.26
CA CYS A 110 -14.69 3.13 -1.03
C CYS A 110 -13.47 3.32 -0.14
N PHE A 111 -12.43 4.07 -0.55
CA PHE A 111 -11.29 4.41 0.31
C PHE A 111 -11.74 5.06 1.61
N ARG A 112 -12.91 5.71 1.66
CA ARG A 112 -13.57 6.13 2.91
C ARG A 112 -13.75 5.01 3.94
N ASN A 113 -13.62 3.73 3.60
CA ASN A 113 -13.78 2.61 4.54
C ASN A 113 -12.46 2.17 5.18
N LEU A 114 -11.32 2.72 4.75
CA LEU A 114 -10.01 2.45 5.35
C LEU A 114 -9.93 3.13 6.73
N SER A 115 -10.39 2.42 7.75
CA SER A 115 -10.61 2.97 9.10
C SER A 115 -9.31 3.32 9.82
N GLY A 116 -8.20 2.65 9.52
CA GLY A 116 -6.88 2.98 10.07
C GLY A 116 -6.45 4.42 9.77
N PHE A 117 -6.86 4.98 8.62
CA PHE A 117 -6.62 6.39 8.28
C PHE A 117 -7.57 7.37 8.98
N LYS A 118 -8.39 6.91 9.93
CA LYS A 118 -9.34 7.75 10.70
C LYS A 118 -9.09 7.74 12.21
N SER A 119 -8.42 6.72 12.72
CA SER A 119 -8.11 6.57 14.14
C SER A 119 -6.62 6.63 14.39
N GLU A 120 -6.25 7.04 15.61
CA GLU A 120 -4.87 6.87 16.09
C GLU A 120 -4.54 5.39 16.23
N LEU A 121 -3.27 5.04 16.03
CA LEU A 121 -2.75 3.72 16.38
C LEU A 121 -2.82 3.50 17.89
N SER A 122 -3.15 2.29 18.31
CA SER A 122 -3.02 1.92 19.72
C SER A 122 -1.57 1.60 20.07
N ASP A 123 -1.20 1.63 21.36
CA ASP A 123 0.13 1.21 21.82
C ASP A 123 0.49 -0.21 21.37
N ASP A 124 -0.51 -1.09 21.29
CA ASP A 124 -0.36 -2.45 20.78
C ASP A 124 -0.06 -2.47 19.28
N ASP A 125 -0.60 -1.54 18.50
CA ASP A 125 -0.28 -1.43 17.07
C ASP A 125 1.13 -0.86 16.87
N ILE A 126 1.51 0.14 17.69
CA ILE A 126 2.85 0.75 17.69
C ILE A 126 3.93 -0.31 17.96
N ALA A 127 3.69 -1.21 18.92
CA ALA A 127 4.63 -2.27 19.28
C ALA A 127 4.89 -3.29 18.15
N ARG A 128 4.03 -3.31 17.12
CA ARG A 128 4.15 -4.22 15.96
C ARG A 128 4.90 -3.59 14.80
N TYR A 129 5.19 -2.29 14.85
CA TYR A 129 5.92 -1.55 13.83
C TYR A 129 7.45 -1.70 13.97
N GLU A 130 7.98 -2.89 13.75
CA GLU A 130 9.42 -3.08 13.53
C GLU A 130 9.70 -3.16 12.01
N GLY A 131 10.14 -2.04 11.42
CA GLY A 131 10.44 -1.98 9.99
C GLY A 131 11.15 -0.71 9.55
N ARG A 132 11.67 -0.73 8.31
CA ARG A 132 12.15 0.44 7.58
C ARG A 132 11.21 0.68 6.41
N LEU A 133 10.75 1.91 6.22
CA LEU A 133 9.97 2.30 5.06
C LEU A 133 10.58 3.56 4.47
N ASN A 134 10.68 3.60 3.15
CA ASN A 134 11.03 4.81 2.42
C ASN A 134 9.71 5.35 1.84
N LEU A 135 9.39 6.61 2.09
CA LEU A 135 8.21 7.28 1.55
C LEU A 135 8.63 8.55 0.84
N ASP A 136 8.00 8.88 -0.30
CA ASP A 136 8.21 10.17 -0.94
C ASP A 136 7.18 11.19 -0.45
N SER A 137 7.66 12.19 0.29
CA SER A 137 6.82 13.29 0.77
C SER A 137 7.41 14.62 0.32
N LYS A 138 6.60 15.44 -0.37
CA LYS A 138 7.00 16.75 -0.93
C LYS A 138 8.24 16.67 -1.85
N GLY A 139 8.38 15.57 -2.61
CA GLY A 139 9.51 15.35 -3.52
C GLY A 139 10.83 15.00 -2.81
N ARG A 140 10.76 14.53 -1.57
CA ARG A 140 11.91 14.01 -0.82
C ARG A 140 11.64 12.58 -0.39
N ALA A 141 12.59 11.68 -0.66
CA ALA A 141 12.62 10.38 -0.04
C ALA A 141 12.89 10.55 1.46
N ILE A 142 11.90 10.19 2.28
CA ILE A 142 11.99 10.14 3.74
C ILE A 142 12.13 8.68 4.15
N GLU A 143 13.25 8.35 4.77
CA GLU A 143 13.44 7.04 5.39
C GLU A 143 12.92 7.10 6.83
N TYR A 144 11.90 6.31 7.12
CA TYR A 144 11.37 6.15 8.46
C TYR A 144 12.03 4.96 9.15
N TYR A 145 12.77 5.25 10.23
CA TYR A 145 13.32 4.29 11.16
C TYR A 145 12.49 4.30 12.43
N HIS A 146 11.86 3.18 12.80
CA HIS A 146 11.16 3.04 14.09
C HIS A 146 10.06 4.08 14.36
N SER A 147 9.52 4.76 13.33
CA SER A 147 8.51 5.84 13.46
C SER A 147 7.39 5.74 12.43
N LEU A 148 7.21 4.56 11.84
CA LEU A 148 6.15 4.28 10.88
C LEU A 148 4.75 4.43 11.48
N TYR A 149 4.65 4.29 12.81
CA TYR A 149 3.43 4.58 13.57
C TYR A 149 3.03 6.06 13.58
N LEU A 150 3.86 6.98 13.09
CA LEU A 150 3.53 8.40 13.01
C LEU A 150 2.91 8.78 11.65
N VAL A 151 2.76 7.84 10.72
CA VAL A 151 2.48 8.17 9.32
C VAL A 151 1.33 7.34 8.78
N ASN A 152 0.17 7.98 8.67
CA ASN A 152 -0.85 7.55 7.73
C ASN A 152 -0.49 8.10 6.35
N SER A 153 -0.12 7.21 5.42
CA SER A 153 0.34 7.59 4.09
C SER A 153 -0.46 6.90 3.00
N LEU A 154 -0.95 7.70 2.07
CA LEU A 154 -1.53 7.25 0.82
C LEU A 154 -0.69 7.82 -0.34
N ASP A 155 0.14 6.95 -0.94
CA ASP A 155 0.91 7.29 -2.13
C ASP A 155 0.44 6.46 -3.32
N LEU A 156 -0.13 7.17 -4.31
CA LEU A 156 -0.58 6.63 -5.59
C LEU A 156 0.15 7.30 -6.76
N SER A 157 1.25 7.99 -6.49
CA SER A 157 1.93 8.81 -7.49
C SER A 157 2.62 7.99 -8.58
N TYR A 158 2.95 8.63 -9.70
CA TYR A 158 3.63 7.97 -10.83
C TYR A 158 2.91 6.71 -11.30
N ASN A 159 1.64 6.90 -11.67
CA ASN A 159 0.76 5.85 -12.20
C ASN A 159 -0.05 6.42 -13.37
N ASN A 160 -0.99 5.63 -13.86
CA ASN A 160 -1.88 5.96 -14.96
C ASN A 160 -3.34 6.17 -14.50
N LEU A 161 -3.57 6.53 -13.23
CA LEU A 161 -4.91 6.77 -12.67
C LEU A 161 -5.59 7.95 -13.36
N SER A 162 -6.90 7.88 -13.50
CA SER A 162 -7.73 8.80 -14.27
C SER A 162 -9.04 9.11 -13.55
N GLY A 163 -9.84 10.01 -14.12
CA GLY A 163 -11.04 10.52 -13.49
C GLY A 163 -10.76 11.54 -12.40
N GLU A 164 -11.74 11.80 -11.55
CA GLU A 164 -11.65 12.82 -10.51
C GLU A 164 -11.06 12.27 -9.20
N ILE A 165 -10.56 13.17 -8.36
CA ILE A 165 -10.19 12.84 -6.97
C ILE A 165 -11.50 12.63 -6.18
N PRO A 166 -11.78 11.44 -5.63
CA PRO A 166 -13.04 11.19 -4.92
C PRO A 166 -13.18 12.07 -3.68
N ILE A 167 -14.34 12.71 -3.51
CA ILE A 167 -14.67 13.49 -2.30
C ILE A 167 -14.60 12.62 -1.04
N GLU A 168 -14.80 11.32 -1.17
CA GLU A 168 -14.69 10.33 -0.11
C GLU A 168 -13.33 10.29 0.59
N LEU A 169 -12.25 10.69 -0.11
CA LEU A 169 -10.91 10.81 0.50
C LEU A 169 -10.87 11.83 1.63
N THR A 170 -11.75 12.83 1.63
CA THR A 170 -11.80 13.85 2.70
C THR A 170 -12.33 13.29 4.03
N SER A 171 -12.70 12.01 4.09
CA SER A 171 -13.09 11.32 5.32
C SER A 171 -11.92 10.69 6.09
N LEU A 172 -10.72 10.66 5.51
CA LEU A 172 -9.53 10.05 6.08
C LEU A 172 -8.82 11.03 7.03
N LEU A 173 -9.49 11.40 8.11
CA LEU A 173 -9.13 12.55 8.97
C LEU A 173 -7.74 12.48 9.61
N LYS A 174 -7.09 11.30 9.62
CA LYS A 174 -5.73 11.11 10.14
C LYS A 174 -4.68 10.96 9.04
N LEU A 175 -5.03 11.16 7.77
CA LEU A 175 -4.11 11.04 6.64
C LEU A 175 -3.04 12.15 6.69
N GLY A 176 -1.83 11.78 7.08
CA GLY A 176 -0.72 12.73 7.21
C GLY A 176 0.03 12.99 5.90
N THR A 177 0.04 12.03 4.98
CA THR A 177 0.63 12.20 3.63
C THR A 177 -0.33 11.69 2.56
N LEU A 178 -0.61 12.56 1.58
CA LEU A 178 -1.36 12.23 0.38
C LEU A 178 -0.53 12.63 -0.84
N ASN A 179 -0.17 11.65 -1.67
CA ASN A 179 0.57 11.88 -2.91
C ASN A 179 -0.18 11.26 -4.09
N LEU A 180 -0.75 12.12 -4.93
CA LEU A 180 -1.48 11.76 -6.16
C LEU A 180 -0.78 12.28 -7.43
N SER A 181 0.46 12.75 -7.29
CA SER A 181 1.20 13.40 -8.38
C SER A 181 1.49 12.44 -9.54
N SER A 182 1.82 12.96 -10.72
CA SER A 182 2.21 12.15 -11.87
C SER A 182 1.19 11.05 -12.23
N ASN A 183 -0.07 11.47 -12.40
CA ASN A 183 -1.19 10.65 -12.87
C ASN A 183 -1.97 11.42 -13.96
N ASN A 184 -3.02 10.80 -14.51
CA ASN A 184 -3.94 11.38 -15.50
C ASN A 184 -5.25 11.88 -14.86
N LEU A 185 -5.19 12.33 -13.60
CA LEU A 185 -6.35 12.82 -12.85
C LEU A 185 -6.87 14.15 -13.43
N GLY A 186 -8.18 14.30 -13.47
CA GLY A 186 -8.89 15.51 -13.91
C GLY A 186 -9.86 16.03 -12.85
N GLY A 187 -10.79 16.90 -13.28
CA GLY A 187 -11.78 17.50 -12.39
C GLY A 187 -11.19 18.55 -11.44
N THR A 188 -11.77 18.68 -10.25
CA THR A 188 -11.35 19.64 -9.23
C THR A 188 -10.75 18.95 -8.02
N ILE A 189 -9.90 19.68 -7.29
CA ILE A 189 -9.43 19.25 -5.97
C ILE A 189 -10.60 19.41 -4.99
N PRO A 190 -11.01 18.35 -4.25
CA PRO A 190 -12.09 18.46 -3.27
C PRO A 190 -11.80 19.53 -2.21
N GLU A 191 -12.74 20.45 -1.98
CA GLU A 191 -12.54 21.61 -1.10
C GLU A 191 -12.11 21.21 0.33
N LYS A 192 -12.66 20.10 0.84
CA LYS A 192 -12.35 19.58 2.17
C LYS A 192 -11.04 18.79 2.26
N ILE A 193 -10.30 18.61 1.16
CA ILE A 193 -9.03 17.88 1.17
C ILE A 193 -7.98 18.56 2.07
N GLY A 194 -8.03 19.89 2.20
CA GLY A 194 -7.14 20.66 3.07
C GLY A 194 -7.45 20.51 4.56
N ASN A 195 -8.55 19.84 4.93
CA ASN A 195 -8.93 19.58 6.31
C ASN A 195 -8.36 18.26 6.86
N LEU A 196 -7.62 17.51 6.03
CA LEU A 196 -6.86 16.35 6.48
C LEU A 196 -5.74 16.85 7.41
N GLN A 197 -5.69 16.33 8.64
CA GLN A 197 -4.77 16.77 9.70
C GLN A 197 -3.59 15.82 9.85
#